data_AF-A0A9E6MYG7-F1
#
_entry.id   AF-A0A9E6MYG7-F1
#
_cell.length_a   1.000
_cell.length_b   1.000
_cell.length_c   1.000
_cell.angle_alpha   90.00
_cell.angle_beta   90.00
_cell.angle_gamma   90.00
#
_symmetry.space_group_name_H-M   'P 1'
#
loop_
_entity.id
_entity.type
_entity.pdbx_description
1 polymer ?
#
loop_
_entity_poly.entity_id
_entity_poly.type
_entity_poly.pdbx_seq_one_letter_code
_entity_poly.pdbx_strand_id
1 'polypeptide(L)'
;MTKVMRKEGNLELVTIYEISKVLGSSLNLQKTLREVLNLLASHLRMDRCMVALLQEDNILHVIGASGMTETEVKRGFFRIGEGVMGKVVKSGMTIVVPDISKEPNFLHKTGPRTIQEGEVISFIGVPIKVGRESIGVLGVDRHLNGEPQNFQSDSRFLSMVANLIGQTVRLHQSISKERQQLLMEKSRLQKELHGKYSLDNVIGVSKLMQEVFSEVHQAAPGKSTILLRGESGTGKEVIARSIHYMSPRKDRPFIKVNCAALSETLLESELFGHEKGSFTGATQDRKGRFEMANGGTLFLDEIGDISPSFQTKLLRVLQEREFERVGGNKPIQVDIRLITATNKNLEQAVSKGEFRADLYYRINVVSIFLPPLRERREDIPLLVSSFLEKFNVENQKNLSFSTDAMKIMLECYWPGNVRELENCVERTLTMTRGSVIREHDLPCQQDKCFSVTLRSYVQPAKPVIPIIPRHDTDMPMNDDHSEAEVPSKEFGTERDRLIWAMEQCGWVQAKAARLLKLTSRQMGYALQKHKIEIKRF
;
A
#
# COMPACT_ATOMS: atom_id res chain seq x y z
N MET A 1 2.64 -63.71 36.31
CA MET A 1 1.87 -62.90 35.34
C MET A 1 1.40 -61.54 35.89
N THR A 2 0.98 -61.44 37.16
CA THR A 2 0.36 -60.22 37.72
C THR A 2 1.27 -58.98 37.88
N LYS A 3 2.59 -59.15 38.00
CA LYS A 3 3.56 -58.03 38.17
C LYS A 3 3.97 -57.37 36.84
N VAL A 4 4.00 -58.14 35.75
CA VAL A 4 4.38 -57.67 34.40
C VAL A 4 3.26 -56.83 33.79
N MET A 5 2.02 -57.34 33.84
CA MET A 5 0.83 -56.59 33.40
C MET A 5 0.63 -55.26 34.15
N ARG A 6 1.02 -55.19 35.43
CA ARG A 6 0.94 -53.94 36.23
C ARG A 6 2.00 -52.90 35.84
N LYS A 7 3.13 -53.34 35.25
CA LYS A 7 4.23 -52.49 34.81
C LYS A 7 3.96 -51.93 33.41
N GLU A 8 3.39 -52.72 32.51
CA GLU A 8 2.98 -52.30 31.16
C GLU A 8 1.84 -51.27 31.20
N GLY A 9 0.78 -51.51 32.00
CA GLY A 9 -0.32 -50.56 32.13
C GLY A 9 0.07 -49.20 32.71
N ASN A 10 1.14 -49.15 33.53
CA ASN A 10 1.67 -47.87 34.03
C ASN A 10 2.44 -47.11 32.94
N LEU A 11 3.17 -47.81 32.08
CA LEU A 11 3.89 -47.22 30.96
C LEU A 11 2.94 -46.67 29.88
N GLU A 12 1.85 -47.39 29.58
CA GLU A 12 0.78 -46.91 28.70
C GLU A 12 0.15 -45.61 29.24
N LEU A 13 -0.14 -45.55 30.55
CA LEU A 13 -0.70 -44.35 31.20
C LEU A 13 0.26 -43.14 31.20
N VAL A 14 1.55 -43.36 31.42
CA VAL A 14 2.55 -42.28 31.32
C VAL A 14 2.65 -41.79 29.87
N THR A 15 2.66 -42.70 28.91
CA THR A 15 2.79 -42.36 27.48
C THR A 15 1.59 -41.57 26.98
N ILE A 16 0.36 -41.96 27.35
CA ILE A 16 -0.84 -41.19 26.93
C ILE A 16 -0.87 -39.79 27.55
N TYR A 17 -0.40 -39.64 28.79
CA TYR A 17 -0.27 -38.34 29.44
C TYR A 17 0.71 -37.43 28.68
N GLU A 18 1.88 -37.94 28.31
CA GLU A 18 2.86 -37.17 27.54
C GLU A 18 2.37 -36.81 26.14
N ILE A 19 1.72 -37.76 25.45
CA ILE A 19 1.07 -37.50 24.16
C ILE A 19 0.05 -36.35 24.31
N SER A 20 -0.75 -36.35 25.37
CA SER A 20 -1.73 -35.28 25.61
C SER A 20 -1.07 -33.90 25.78
N LYS A 21 0.10 -33.84 26.44
CA LYS A 21 0.86 -32.60 26.63
C LYS A 21 1.44 -32.09 25.31
N VAL A 22 1.99 -32.98 24.50
CA VAL A 22 2.53 -32.66 23.17
C VAL A 22 1.43 -32.12 22.26
N LEU A 23 0.29 -32.81 22.19
CA LEU A 23 -0.85 -32.42 21.36
C LEU A 23 -1.43 -31.04 21.70
N GLY A 24 -1.27 -30.56 22.95
CA GLY A 24 -1.73 -29.24 23.40
C GLY A 24 -0.70 -28.11 23.28
N SER A 25 0.55 -28.41 22.89
CA SER A 25 1.68 -27.47 23.03
C SER A 25 1.98 -26.59 21.81
N SER A 26 1.54 -26.99 20.61
CA SER A 26 1.94 -26.33 19.37
C SER A 26 0.81 -26.21 18.36
N LEU A 27 0.88 -25.16 17.55
CA LEU A 27 -0.01 -24.96 16.41
C LEU A 27 0.51 -25.59 15.09
N ASN A 28 1.59 -26.37 15.11
CA ASN A 28 2.11 -27.04 13.93
C ASN A 28 1.73 -28.52 13.93
N LEU A 29 0.67 -28.89 13.20
CA LEU A 29 0.13 -30.24 13.17
C LEU A 29 1.17 -31.30 12.78
N GLN A 30 1.96 -31.09 11.73
CA GLN A 30 2.96 -32.07 11.28
C GLN A 30 4.03 -32.33 12.35
N LYS A 31 4.54 -31.26 12.96
CA LYS A 31 5.54 -31.36 14.02
C LYS A 31 4.98 -32.10 15.24
N THR A 32 3.79 -31.70 15.68
CA THR A 32 3.09 -32.29 16.81
C THR A 32 2.81 -33.79 16.60
N LEU A 33 2.33 -34.19 15.42
CA LEU A 33 2.10 -35.60 15.11
C LEU A 33 3.41 -36.40 15.12
N ARG A 34 4.50 -35.85 14.59
CA ARG A 34 5.81 -36.52 14.61
C ARG A 34 6.32 -36.75 16.04
N GLU A 35 6.15 -35.78 16.92
CA GLU A 35 6.53 -35.92 18.34
C GLU A 35 5.71 -37.00 19.05
N VAL A 36 4.40 -37.08 18.79
CA VAL A 36 3.54 -38.17 19.30
C VAL A 36 4.01 -39.53 18.81
N LEU A 37 4.33 -39.66 17.51
CA LEU A 37 4.80 -40.93 16.94
C LEU A 37 6.17 -41.34 17.49
N ASN A 38 7.04 -40.39 17.80
CA ASN A 38 8.33 -40.67 18.45
C ASN A 38 8.14 -41.21 19.87
N LEU A 39 7.15 -40.72 20.63
CA LEU A 39 6.83 -41.26 21.95
C LEU A 39 6.32 -42.70 21.88
N LEU A 40 5.50 -43.02 20.88
CA LEU A 40 5.07 -44.42 20.65
C LEU A 40 6.27 -45.31 20.36
N ALA A 41 7.18 -44.87 19.49
CA ALA A 41 8.39 -45.61 19.16
C ALA A 41 9.30 -45.83 20.38
N SER A 42 9.57 -44.78 21.16
CA SER A 42 10.52 -44.85 22.28
C SER A 42 9.96 -45.60 23.50
N HIS A 43 8.68 -45.40 23.85
CA HIS A 43 8.12 -45.95 25.08
C HIS A 43 7.55 -47.36 24.89
N LEU A 44 6.96 -47.65 23.73
CA LEU A 44 6.24 -48.90 23.48
C LEU A 44 6.94 -49.81 22.46
N ARG A 45 8.14 -49.45 22.00
CA ARG A 45 8.92 -50.18 20.99
C ARG A 45 8.11 -50.40 19.71
N MET A 46 7.42 -49.34 19.30
CA MET A 46 6.65 -49.28 18.06
C MET A 46 7.53 -48.67 16.97
N ASP A 47 8.45 -49.47 16.44
CA ASP A 47 9.62 -49.02 15.69
C ASP A 47 9.29 -48.23 14.43
N ARG A 48 8.10 -48.43 13.86
CA ARG A 48 7.60 -47.70 12.70
C ARG A 48 6.17 -47.25 12.91
N CYS A 49 5.96 -45.95 12.95
CA CYS A 49 4.65 -45.35 13.19
C CYS A 49 4.31 -44.33 12.11
N MET A 50 3.05 -44.25 11.70
CA MET A 50 2.58 -43.27 10.72
C MET A 50 1.16 -42.79 11.02
N VAL A 51 0.91 -41.52 10.73
CA VAL A 51 -0.43 -40.92 10.72
C VAL A 51 -0.73 -40.50 9.29
N ALA A 52 -1.77 -41.11 8.72
CA ALA A 52 -2.30 -40.75 7.42
C ALA A 52 -3.65 -40.07 7.58
N LEU A 53 -3.83 -38.88 7.00
CA LEU A 53 -5.09 -38.12 7.06
C LEU A 53 -5.69 -37.98 5.66
N LEU A 54 -7.03 -38.04 5.60
CA LEU A 54 -7.79 -37.88 4.37
C LEU A 54 -7.71 -36.42 3.89
N GLN A 55 -7.36 -36.22 2.62
CA GLN A 55 -7.36 -34.91 1.97
C GLN A 55 -8.67 -34.71 1.18
N GLU A 56 -8.86 -33.52 0.63
CA GLU A 56 -10.07 -33.13 -0.13
C GLU A 56 -10.32 -34.01 -1.37
N ASP A 57 -9.29 -34.67 -1.90
CA ASP A 57 -9.34 -35.59 -3.03
C ASP A 57 -9.75 -37.03 -2.65
N ASN A 58 -10.13 -37.26 -1.39
CA ASN A 58 -10.43 -38.58 -0.80
C ASN A 58 -9.23 -39.55 -0.83
N ILE A 59 -7.99 -39.02 -0.83
CA ILE A 59 -6.77 -39.81 -0.70
C ILE A 59 -6.20 -39.61 0.71
N LEU A 60 -5.70 -40.69 1.30
CA LEU A 60 -4.98 -40.67 2.57
C LEU A 60 -3.52 -40.31 2.32
N HIS A 61 -3.09 -39.20 2.90
CA HIS A 61 -1.70 -38.72 2.82
C HIS A 61 -1.03 -38.95 4.17
N VAL A 62 0.19 -39.49 4.18
CA VAL A 62 0.99 -39.56 5.40
C VAL A 62 1.44 -38.14 5.78
N ILE A 63 0.96 -37.65 6.93
CA ILE A 63 1.22 -36.30 7.44
C ILE A 63 2.31 -36.32 8.52
N GLY A 64 2.45 -37.42 9.24
CA GLY A 64 3.50 -37.64 10.23
C GLY A 64 3.99 -39.08 10.21
N ALA A 65 5.28 -39.28 10.43
CA ALA A 65 5.89 -40.60 10.53
C ALA A 65 7.08 -40.62 11.50
N SER A 66 7.34 -41.78 12.08
CA SER A 66 8.54 -42.12 12.83
C SER A 66 9.07 -43.49 12.35
N GLY A 67 10.39 -43.67 12.33
CA GLY A 67 11.01 -44.88 11.77
C GLY A 67 10.91 -44.99 10.23
N MET A 68 10.73 -43.87 9.53
CA MET A 68 10.63 -43.80 8.06
C MET A 68 11.54 -42.72 7.49
N THR A 69 12.06 -42.96 6.30
CA THR A 69 12.76 -41.94 5.50
C THR A 69 11.78 -40.98 4.82
N GLU A 70 12.23 -39.79 4.43
CA GLU A 70 11.34 -38.81 3.77
C GLU A 70 10.77 -39.29 2.43
N THR A 71 11.52 -40.12 1.69
CA THR A 71 11.07 -40.68 0.41
C THR A 71 9.97 -41.71 0.60
N GLU A 72 10.02 -42.48 1.69
CA GLU A 72 8.97 -43.43 2.07
C GLU A 72 7.69 -42.72 2.51
N VAL A 73 7.81 -41.63 3.27
CA VAL A 73 6.67 -40.78 3.66
C VAL A 73 5.99 -40.20 2.43
N LYS A 74 6.77 -39.65 1.48
CA LYS A 74 6.25 -39.08 0.24
C LYS A 74 5.60 -40.10 -0.70
N ARG A 75 5.79 -41.40 -0.51
CA ARG A 75 5.12 -42.47 -1.28
C ARG A 75 3.82 -42.96 -0.62
N GLY A 76 3.55 -42.54 0.61
CA GLY A 76 2.41 -42.97 1.42
C GLY A 76 1.09 -42.33 1.02
N PHE A 77 0.56 -42.69 -0.15
CA PHE A 77 -0.80 -42.32 -0.60
C PHE A 77 -1.69 -43.55 -0.76
N PHE A 78 -2.87 -43.53 -0.13
CA PHE A 78 -3.82 -44.65 -0.15
C PHE A 78 -5.24 -44.17 -0.48
N ARG A 79 -5.91 -44.82 -1.42
CA ARG A 79 -7.34 -44.57 -1.69
C ARG A 79 -8.21 -45.25 -0.63
N ILE A 80 -9.43 -44.74 -0.43
CA ILE A 80 -10.40 -45.39 0.45
C ILE A 80 -10.67 -46.83 -0.05
N GLY A 81 -10.58 -47.81 0.86
CA GLY A 81 -10.71 -49.24 0.56
C GLY A 81 -9.47 -49.91 -0.04
N GLU A 82 -8.41 -49.15 -0.36
CA GLU A 82 -7.16 -49.69 -0.93
C GLU A 82 -6.23 -50.24 0.16
N GLY A 83 -5.85 -51.51 0.04
CA GLY A 83 -4.97 -52.18 1.00
C GLY A 83 -5.51 -52.14 2.44
N VAL A 84 -4.62 -52.36 3.42
CA VAL A 84 -5.03 -52.36 4.84
C VAL A 84 -5.43 -50.95 5.31
N MET A 85 -4.62 -49.93 5.03
CA MET A 85 -4.87 -48.54 5.44
C MET A 85 -6.21 -48.01 4.89
N GLY A 86 -6.49 -48.21 3.60
CA GLY A 86 -7.76 -47.78 3.01
C GLY A 86 -8.96 -48.55 3.56
N LYS A 87 -8.81 -49.84 3.89
CA LYS A 87 -9.86 -50.63 4.53
C LYS A 87 -10.19 -50.13 5.94
N VAL A 88 -9.19 -49.70 6.73
CA VAL A 88 -9.40 -49.12 8.07
C VAL A 88 -10.31 -47.89 8.01
N VAL A 89 -10.09 -47.00 7.05
CA VAL A 89 -10.95 -45.81 6.88
C VAL A 89 -12.34 -46.19 6.40
N LYS A 90 -12.44 -47.11 5.42
CA LYS A 90 -13.72 -47.56 4.86
C LYS A 90 -14.60 -48.28 5.88
N SER A 91 -14.02 -49.15 6.71
CA SER A 91 -14.75 -49.90 7.74
C SER A 91 -14.95 -49.10 9.02
N GLY A 92 -14.07 -48.13 9.30
CA GLY A 92 -14.00 -47.45 10.58
C GLY A 92 -13.65 -48.38 11.74
N MET A 93 -13.01 -49.53 11.47
CA MET A 93 -12.62 -50.53 12.47
C MET A 93 -11.11 -50.71 12.49
N THR A 94 -10.57 -51.01 13.67
CA THR A 94 -9.16 -51.38 13.83
C THR A 94 -8.89 -52.70 13.11
N ILE A 95 -7.83 -52.74 12.31
CA ILE A 95 -7.37 -53.94 11.61
C ILE A 95 -5.98 -54.31 12.16
N VAL A 96 -5.85 -55.56 12.60
CA VAL A 96 -4.59 -56.14 13.05
C VAL A 96 -4.15 -57.18 12.01
N VAL A 97 -2.92 -57.04 11.54
CA VAL A 97 -2.23 -57.99 10.67
C VAL A 97 -1.11 -58.63 11.49
N PRO A 98 -1.27 -59.86 11.98
CA PRO A 98 -0.28 -60.49 12.85
C PRO A 98 1.08 -60.71 12.19
N ASP A 99 1.08 -60.91 10.88
CA ASP A 99 2.29 -61.16 10.08
C ASP A 99 2.13 -60.50 8.71
N ILE A 100 2.84 -59.39 8.49
CA ILE A 100 2.74 -58.63 7.23
C ILE A 100 3.22 -59.43 6.00
N SER A 101 4.09 -60.43 6.20
CA SER A 101 4.60 -61.25 5.09
C SER A 101 3.55 -62.20 4.52
N LYS A 102 2.51 -62.50 5.32
CA LYS A 102 1.42 -63.41 4.96
C LYS A 102 0.15 -62.70 4.50
N GLU A 103 0.11 -61.36 4.50
CA GLU A 103 -1.08 -60.59 4.14
C GLU A 103 -0.98 -60.06 2.69
N PRO A 104 -1.71 -60.64 1.72
CA PRO A 104 -1.61 -60.25 0.31
C PRO A 104 -2.05 -58.81 0.04
N ASN A 105 -2.91 -58.24 0.89
CA ASN A 105 -3.41 -56.88 0.73
C ASN A 105 -2.51 -55.81 1.37
N PHE A 106 -1.35 -56.20 1.89
CA PHE A 106 -0.40 -55.26 2.46
C PHE A 106 0.50 -54.68 1.36
N LEU A 107 0.21 -53.46 0.91
CA LEU A 107 0.74 -52.91 -0.35
C LEU A 107 2.20 -52.39 -0.29
N HIS A 108 2.85 -52.42 0.87
CA HIS A 108 4.22 -51.93 1.07
C HIS A 108 4.55 -50.53 0.49
N LYS A 109 3.55 -49.66 0.27
CA LYS A 109 3.73 -48.33 -0.37
C LYS A 109 4.70 -47.40 0.36
N THR A 110 4.81 -47.56 1.68
CA THR A 110 5.72 -46.81 2.53
C THR A 110 7.12 -47.44 2.62
N GLY A 111 7.50 -48.32 1.69
CA GLY A 111 8.82 -48.95 1.63
C GLY A 111 8.85 -50.39 2.15
N PRO A 112 9.84 -51.19 1.74
CA PRO A 112 10.04 -52.54 2.26
C PRO A 112 10.37 -52.49 3.75
N ARG A 113 10.08 -53.59 4.47
CA ARG A 113 10.51 -53.76 5.87
C ARG A 113 11.74 -54.66 5.85
N THR A 114 12.81 -54.27 6.53
CA THR A 114 13.99 -55.13 6.69
C THR A 114 13.65 -56.17 7.75
N ILE A 115 13.35 -57.39 7.31
CA ILE A 115 13.01 -58.51 8.20
C ILE A 115 14.26 -59.37 8.35
N GLN A 116 14.78 -59.53 9.57
CA GLN A 116 15.87 -60.47 9.82
C GLN A 116 15.34 -61.91 9.87
N GLU A 117 16.21 -62.90 9.64
CA GLU A 117 15.83 -64.31 9.59
C GLU A 117 15.25 -64.76 10.96
N GLY A 118 13.95 -65.04 11.01
CA GLY A 118 13.21 -65.41 12.22
C GLY A 118 12.37 -64.30 12.87
N GLU A 119 12.44 -63.06 12.37
CA GLU A 119 11.58 -61.96 12.85
C GLU A 119 10.22 -61.94 12.17
N VAL A 120 9.15 -61.69 12.94
CA VAL A 120 7.81 -61.44 12.40
C VAL A 120 7.42 -60.00 12.73
N ILE A 121 6.98 -59.26 11.71
CA ILE A 121 6.47 -57.90 11.89
C ILE A 121 4.95 -57.94 11.80
N SER A 122 4.29 -57.45 12.84
CA SER A 122 2.85 -57.23 12.85
C SER A 122 2.53 -55.78 12.51
N PHE A 123 1.34 -55.53 11.98
CA PHE A 123 0.83 -54.20 11.70
C PHE A 123 -0.52 -53.97 12.37
N ILE A 124 -0.68 -52.82 13.03
CA ILE A 124 -1.95 -52.39 13.62
C ILE A 124 -2.36 -51.07 12.97
N GLY A 125 -3.50 -51.08 12.27
CA GLY A 125 -4.11 -49.89 11.69
C GLY A 125 -5.36 -49.50 12.47
N VAL A 126 -5.33 -48.33 13.11
CA VAL A 126 -6.43 -47.80 13.92
C VAL A 126 -7.05 -46.58 13.25
N PRO A 127 -8.38 -46.49 13.14
CA PRO A 127 -9.04 -45.33 12.53
C PRO A 127 -8.92 -44.10 13.44
N ILE A 128 -8.51 -42.97 12.86
CA ILE A 128 -8.57 -41.66 13.50
C ILE A 128 -9.95 -41.08 13.22
N LYS A 129 -10.75 -40.90 14.27
CA LYS A 129 -12.16 -40.50 14.16
C LYS A 129 -12.43 -39.11 14.70
N VAL A 130 -13.33 -38.41 14.03
CA VAL A 130 -13.97 -37.20 14.53
C VAL A 130 -15.48 -37.42 14.49
N GLY A 131 -16.10 -37.54 15.66
CA GLY A 131 -17.50 -37.96 15.77
C GLY A 131 -17.68 -39.38 15.24
N ARG A 132 -18.47 -39.54 14.16
CA ARG A 132 -18.73 -40.84 13.50
C ARG A 132 -17.88 -41.06 12.24
N GLU A 133 -17.13 -40.05 11.79
CA GLU A 133 -16.38 -40.09 10.55
C GLU A 133 -14.91 -40.47 10.80
N SER A 134 -14.36 -41.32 9.93
CA SER A 134 -12.93 -41.66 9.94
C SER A 134 -12.19 -40.68 9.05
N ILE A 135 -11.39 -39.81 9.65
CA ILE A 135 -10.62 -38.76 8.96
C ILE A 135 -9.19 -39.20 8.65
N GLY A 136 -8.79 -40.39 9.08
CA GLY A 136 -7.43 -40.89 8.89
C GLY A 136 -7.17 -42.25 9.55
N VAL A 137 -5.89 -42.64 9.56
CA VAL A 137 -5.40 -43.90 10.14
C VAL A 137 -4.10 -43.64 10.90
N LEU A 138 -4.02 -44.18 12.12
CA LEU A 138 -2.79 -44.39 12.85
C LEU A 138 -2.31 -45.81 12.54
N GLY A 139 -1.20 -45.93 11.82
CA GLY A 139 -0.59 -47.20 11.47
C GLY A 139 0.70 -47.42 12.27
N VAL A 140 0.87 -48.62 12.81
CA VAL A 140 2.04 -48.98 13.61
C VAL A 140 2.54 -50.38 13.22
N ASP A 141 3.84 -50.51 12.96
CA ASP A 141 4.53 -51.78 12.84
C ASP A 141 5.11 -52.18 14.22
N ARG A 142 5.05 -53.47 14.57
CA ARG A 142 5.62 -54.00 15.81
C ARG A 142 6.34 -55.34 15.58
N HIS A 143 7.58 -55.43 16.06
CA HIS A 143 8.41 -56.64 15.98
C HIS A 143 8.02 -57.66 17.05
N LEU A 144 7.84 -58.92 16.63
CA LEU A 144 7.51 -60.06 17.48
C LEU A 144 8.80 -60.85 17.81
N ASN A 145 9.35 -60.63 19.00
CA ASN A 145 10.56 -61.33 19.48
C ASN A 145 10.21 -62.57 20.31
N GLY A 146 9.30 -63.41 19.83
CA GLY A 146 8.94 -64.69 20.48
C GLY A 146 8.09 -64.60 21.76
N GLU A 147 7.63 -63.41 22.18
CA GLU A 147 6.73 -63.25 23.32
C GLU A 147 5.24 -63.30 22.91
N PRO A 148 4.34 -63.91 23.72
CA PRO A 148 2.90 -63.92 23.43
C PRO A 148 2.34 -62.50 23.53
N GLN A 149 1.88 -61.96 22.40
CA GLN A 149 1.45 -60.57 22.30
C GLN A 149 -0.05 -60.38 22.56
N ASN A 150 -0.38 -59.33 23.29
CA ASN A 150 -1.76 -58.94 23.56
C ASN A 150 -2.22 -57.81 22.61
N PHE A 151 -2.54 -58.17 21.37
CA PHE A 151 -3.06 -57.23 20.37
C PHE A 151 -4.32 -56.47 20.83
N GLN A 152 -5.08 -57.01 21.78
CA GLN A 152 -6.26 -56.34 22.34
C GLN A 152 -5.89 -55.17 23.27
N SER A 153 -4.76 -55.24 23.97
CA SER A 153 -4.27 -54.10 24.77
C SER A 153 -3.79 -52.99 23.84
N ASP A 154 -2.93 -53.33 22.89
CA ASP A 154 -2.37 -52.38 21.91
C ASP A 154 -3.46 -51.68 21.11
N SER A 155 -4.45 -52.43 20.61
CA SER A 155 -5.56 -51.87 19.85
C SER A 155 -6.37 -50.88 20.68
N ARG A 156 -6.58 -51.15 21.97
CA ARG A 156 -7.30 -50.24 22.88
C ARG A 156 -6.48 -48.98 23.14
N PHE A 157 -5.20 -49.12 23.46
CA PHE A 157 -4.30 -47.99 23.69
C PHE A 157 -4.18 -47.10 22.45
N LEU A 158 -3.88 -47.68 21.28
CA LEU A 158 -3.76 -46.96 20.01
C LEU A 158 -5.08 -46.30 19.61
N SER A 159 -6.23 -46.89 19.96
CA SER A 159 -7.54 -46.23 19.78
C SER A 159 -7.68 -44.97 20.63
N MET A 160 -7.17 -44.95 21.86
CA MET A 160 -7.16 -43.73 22.67
C MET A 160 -6.26 -42.65 22.06
N VAL A 161 -5.06 -43.03 21.60
CA VAL A 161 -4.13 -42.12 20.92
C VAL A 161 -4.73 -41.58 19.62
N ALA A 162 -5.34 -42.43 18.79
CA ALA A 162 -6.00 -42.04 17.56
C ALA A 162 -7.17 -41.07 17.80
N ASN A 163 -7.93 -41.25 18.89
CA ASN A 163 -8.98 -40.31 19.28
C ASN A 163 -8.41 -38.94 19.67
N LEU A 164 -7.33 -38.89 20.45
CA LEU A 164 -6.67 -37.63 20.81
C LEU A 164 -6.13 -36.91 19.57
N ILE A 165 -5.48 -37.65 18.66
CA ILE A 165 -5.03 -37.12 17.36
C ILE A 165 -6.21 -36.56 16.57
N GLY A 166 -7.35 -37.26 16.53
CA GLY A 166 -8.55 -36.81 15.81
C GLY A 166 -9.08 -35.49 16.35
N GLN A 167 -9.16 -35.32 17.68
CA GLN A 167 -9.59 -34.06 18.30
C GLN A 167 -8.62 -32.92 17.98
N THR A 168 -7.31 -33.16 18.05
CA THR A 168 -6.30 -32.14 17.72
C THR A 168 -6.36 -31.73 16.25
N VAL A 169 -6.53 -32.67 15.33
CA VAL A 169 -6.71 -32.38 13.89
C VAL A 169 -7.94 -31.50 13.66
N ARG A 170 -9.08 -31.81 14.30
CA ARG A 170 -10.31 -31.02 14.21
C ARG A 170 -10.11 -29.59 14.70
N LEU A 171 -9.49 -29.42 15.87
CA LEU A 171 -9.19 -28.09 16.43
C LEU A 171 -8.30 -27.29 15.48
N HIS A 172 -7.26 -27.92 14.93
CA HIS A 172 -6.35 -27.32 13.95
C HIS A 172 -7.05 -26.85 12.67
N GLN A 173 -7.94 -27.68 12.12
CA GLN A 173 -8.73 -27.34 10.95
C GLN A 173 -9.70 -26.18 11.23
N SER A 174 -10.33 -26.15 12.42
CA SER A 174 -11.23 -25.06 12.83
C SER A 174 -10.49 -23.73 12.92
N ILE A 175 -9.35 -23.70 13.61
CA ILE A 175 -8.51 -22.49 13.77
C ILE A 175 -8.02 -22.00 12.41
N SER A 176 -7.62 -22.91 11.52
CA SER A 176 -7.14 -22.55 10.18
C SER A 176 -8.23 -21.93 9.32
N LYS A 177 -9.46 -22.48 9.35
CA LYS A 177 -10.62 -21.94 8.63
C LYS A 177 -11.03 -20.56 9.13
N GLU A 178 -11.11 -20.38 10.44
CA GLU A 178 -11.45 -19.10 11.07
C GLU A 178 -10.41 -18.02 10.71
N ARG A 179 -9.12 -18.37 10.75
CA ARG A 179 -8.04 -17.47 10.32
C ARG A 179 -8.17 -17.05 8.85
N GLN A 180 -8.53 -17.97 7.96
CA GLN A 180 -8.74 -17.65 6.54
C GLN A 180 -9.95 -16.71 6.34
N GLN A 181 -11.05 -16.95 7.06
CA GLN A 181 -12.22 -16.08 7.01
C GLN A 181 -11.88 -14.65 7.47
N LEU A 182 -11.16 -14.52 8.59
CA LEU A 182 -10.71 -13.22 9.09
C LEU A 182 -9.81 -12.48 8.08
N LEU A 183 -8.93 -13.19 7.37
CA LEU A 183 -8.08 -12.59 6.34
C LEU A 183 -8.88 -12.11 5.12
N MET A 184 -9.90 -12.89 4.70
CA MET A 184 -10.79 -12.49 3.61
C MET A 184 -11.63 -11.28 3.98
N GLU A 185 -12.18 -11.27 5.20
CA GLU A 185 -12.97 -10.16 5.71
C GLU A 185 -12.14 -8.89 5.86
N LYS A 186 -10.91 -8.99 6.40
CA LYS A 186 -9.95 -7.88 6.44
C LYS A 186 -9.70 -7.32 5.04
N SER A 187 -9.47 -8.18 4.04
CA SER A 187 -9.24 -7.74 2.66
C SER A 187 -10.47 -7.06 2.06
N ARG A 188 -11.68 -7.58 2.33
CA ARG A 188 -12.93 -6.99 1.86
C ARG A 188 -13.18 -5.62 2.49
N LEU A 189 -13.07 -5.52 3.81
CA LEU A 189 -13.25 -4.26 4.54
C LEU A 189 -12.22 -3.22 4.09
N GLN A 190 -10.97 -3.63 3.86
CA GLN A 190 -9.97 -2.75 3.25
C GLN A 190 -10.44 -2.25 1.87
N LYS A 191 -10.95 -3.11 0.98
CA LYS A 191 -11.47 -2.67 -0.32
C LYS A 191 -12.66 -1.73 -0.22
N GLU A 192 -13.56 -1.96 0.74
CA GLU A 192 -14.71 -1.06 0.99
C GLU A 192 -14.27 0.29 1.56
N LEU A 193 -13.18 0.34 2.34
CA LEU A 193 -12.62 1.57 2.91
C LEU A 193 -11.92 2.46 1.87
N HIS A 194 -11.31 1.88 0.83
CA HIS A 194 -10.43 2.62 -0.11
C HIS A 194 -11.17 3.36 -1.24
N GLY A 195 -12.50 3.46 -1.20
CA GLY A 195 -13.29 4.20 -2.20
C GLY A 195 -13.28 3.56 -3.59
N LYS A 196 -14.00 4.16 -4.55
CA LYS A 196 -14.14 3.62 -5.93
C LYS A 196 -12.84 3.69 -6.72
N TYR A 197 -11.93 4.58 -6.34
CA TYR A 197 -10.65 4.80 -7.00
C TYR A 197 -9.55 4.66 -5.96
N SER A 198 -8.64 3.71 -6.16
CA SER A 198 -7.48 3.49 -5.29
C SER A 198 -6.20 3.67 -6.09
N LEU A 199 -5.19 4.32 -5.52
CA LEU A 199 -3.86 4.41 -6.10
C LEU A 199 -2.89 3.61 -5.24
N ASP A 200 -2.04 2.81 -5.89
CA ASP A 200 -1.01 2.06 -5.18
C ASP A 200 -0.06 3.02 -4.46
N ASN A 201 0.16 2.79 -3.16
CA ASN A 201 1.01 3.60 -2.28
C ASN A 201 0.50 5.04 -2.02
N VAL A 202 -0.78 5.34 -2.23
CA VAL A 202 -1.38 6.62 -1.82
C VAL A 202 -2.56 6.37 -0.89
N ILE A 203 -2.57 7.04 0.26
CA ILE A 203 -3.64 6.95 1.25
C ILE A 203 -4.58 8.14 1.08
N GLY A 204 -5.87 7.88 0.90
CA GLY A 204 -6.91 8.89 0.82
C GLY A 204 -8.32 8.29 0.76
N VAL A 205 -9.14 8.58 1.75
CA VAL A 205 -10.55 8.18 1.85
C VAL A 205 -11.50 9.37 1.80
N SER A 206 -11.00 10.58 2.05
CA SER A 206 -11.75 11.82 1.94
C SER A 206 -12.30 12.02 0.53
N LYS A 207 -13.48 12.66 0.44
CA LYS A 207 -14.15 12.93 -0.85
C LYS A 207 -13.23 13.69 -1.82
N LEU A 208 -12.51 14.69 -1.32
CA LEU A 208 -11.58 15.50 -2.11
C LEU A 208 -10.44 14.65 -2.69
N MET A 209 -9.89 13.71 -1.91
CA MET A 209 -8.86 12.80 -2.44
C MET A 209 -9.43 11.79 -3.44
N GLN A 210 -10.67 11.34 -3.25
CA GLN A 210 -11.34 10.46 -4.23
C GLN A 210 -11.59 11.17 -5.57
N GLU A 211 -11.88 12.48 -5.55
CA GLU A 211 -11.95 13.32 -6.75
C GLU A 211 -10.58 13.40 -7.44
N VAL A 212 -9.50 13.67 -6.69
CA VAL A 212 -8.12 13.64 -7.22
C VAL A 212 -7.78 12.28 -7.82
N PHE A 213 -8.15 11.18 -7.17
CA PHE A 213 -7.92 9.83 -7.69
C PHE A 213 -8.69 9.59 -8.98
N SER A 214 -9.93 10.05 -9.08
CA SER A 214 -10.72 9.98 -10.32
C SER A 214 -10.05 10.74 -11.46
N GLU A 215 -9.55 11.95 -11.21
CA GLU A 215 -8.81 12.74 -12.22
C GLU A 215 -7.53 12.03 -12.66
N VAL A 216 -6.78 11.44 -11.72
CA VAL A 216 -5.58 10.64 -12.01
C VAL A 216 -5.93 9.44 -12.90
N HIS A 217 -7.00 8.70 -12.58
CA HIS A 217 -7.45 7.56 -13.39
C HIS A 217 -7.82 7.98 -14.83
N GLN A 218 -8.45 9.16 -14.98
CA GLN A 218 -8.82 9.68 -16.29
C GLN A 218 -7.61 10.19 -17.10
N ALA A 219 -6.67 10.87 -16.43
CA ALA A 219 -5.53 11.51 -17.09
C ALA A 219 -4.37 10.55 -17.37
N ALA A 220 -4.17 9.51 -16.54
CA ALA A 220 -3.02 8.61 -16.62
C ALA A 220 -2.87 7.87 -17.97
N PRO A 221 -3.94 7.38 -18.64
CA PRO A 221 -3.80 6.74 -19.95
C PRO A 221 -3.36 7.68 -21.08
N GLY A 222 -3.61 8.99 -20.92
CA GLY A 222 -3.31 10.01 -21.93
C GLY A 222 -1.81 10.32 -22.08
N LYS A 223 -1.47 11.01 -23.18
CA LYS A 223 -0.10 11.54 -23.43
C LYS A 223 0.06 13.01 -23.01
N SER A 224 -1.03 13.65 -22.59
CA SER A 224 -1.05 15.08 -22.24
C SER A 224 -0.12 15.40 -21.07
N THR A 225 0.41 16.62 -21.07
CA THR A 225 1.13 17.19 -19.93
C THR A 225 0.19 17.37 -18.75
N ILE A 226 0.65 16.99 -17.56
CA ILE A 226 -0.12 17.13 -16.32
C ILE A 226 0.59 18.11 -15.39
N LEU A 227 -0.15 19.10 -14.88
CA LEU A 227 0.29 20.05 -13.86
C LEU A 227 -0.35 19.69 -12.51
N LEU A 228 0.48 19.27 -11.56
CA LEU A 228 0.09 19.01 -10.18
C LEU A 228 0.24 20.30 -9.37
N ARG A 229 -0.87 20.77 -8.82
CA ARG A 229 -0.92 21.97 -7.99
C ARG A 229 -1.19 21.60 -6.53
N GLY A 230 -0.71 22.43 -5.62
CA GLY A 230 -1.02 22.31 -4.20
C GLY A 230 0.18 22.62 -3.33
N GLU A 231 -0.06 22.77 -2.04
CA GLU A 231 0.97 23.15 -1.07
C GLU A 231 2.13 22.14 -0.99
N SER A 232 3.25 22.58 -0.43
CA SER A 232 4.36 21.68 -0.16
C SER A 232 3.95 20.61 0.86
N GLY A 233 4.43 19.37 0.64
CA GLY A 233 4.13 18.25 1.54
C GLY A 233 2.77 17.58 1.35
N THR A 234 1.97 17.91 0.33
CA THR A 234 0.66 17.24 0.08
C THR A 234 0.75 15.87 -0.60
N GLY A 235 1.93 15.49 -1.12
CA GLY A 235 2.15 14.20 -1.79
C GLY A 235 2.22 14.26 -3.32
N LYS A 236 2.52 15.42 -3.92
CA LYS A 236 2.63 15.60 -5.38
C LYS A 236 3.55 14.59 -6.06
N GLU A 237 4.69 14.25 -5.46
CA GLU A 237 5.62 13.24 -6.02
C GLU A 237 4.97 11.84 -6.09
N VAL A 238 4.20 11.46 -5.07
CA VAL A 238 3.55 10.13 -5.02
C VAL A 238 2.42 10.04 -6.06
N ILE A 239 1.65 11.13 -6.23
CA ILE A 239 0.65 11.23 -7.30
C ILE A 239 1.30 11.18 -8.69
N ALA A 240 2.43 11.87 -8.90
CA ALA A 240 3.16 11.83 -10.17
C ALA A 240 3.63 10.40 -10.53
N ARG A 241 4.12 9.64 -9.54
CA ARG A 241 4.48 8.22 -9.73
C ARG A 241 3.25 7.37 -10.08
N SER A 242 2.14 7.60 -9.39
CA SER A 242 0.88 6.88 -9.66
C SER A 242 0.41 7.10 -11.10
N ILE A 243 0.43 8.36 -11.57
CA ILE A 243 0.12 8.71 -12.97
C ILE A 243 1.00 7.95 -13.96
N HIS A 244 2.31 7.83 -13.66
CA HIS A 244 3.24 7.10 -14.52
C HIS A 244 2.92 5.59 -14.57
N TYR A 245 2.74 4.95 -13.41
CA TYR A 245 2.48 3.50 -13.34
C TYR A 245 1.12 3.08 -13.91
N MET A 246 0.16 4.01 -13.95
CA MET A 246 -1.14 3.80 -14.58
C MET A 246 -1.17 4.16 -16.07
N SER A 247 -0.02 4.58 -16.63
CA SER A 247 0.08 4.95 -18.04
C SER A 247 0.59 3.81 -18.93
N PRO A 248 0.46 3.92 -20.26
CA PRO A 248 1.10 3.00 -21.20
C PRO A 248 2.64 2.98 -21.10
N ARG A 249 3.25 3.94 -20.38
CA ARG A 249 4.69 4.06 -20.16
C ARG A 249 5.13 3.49 -18.80
N LYS A 250 4.31 2.71 -18.10
CA LYS A 250 4.61 2.16 -16.76
C LYS A 250 5.92 1.36 -16.66
N ASP A 251 6.33 0.70 -17.75
CA ASP A 251 7.55 -0.12 -17.82
C ASP A 251 8.75 0.69 -18.37
N ARG A 252 8.58 2.01 -18.58
CA ARG A 252 9.59 2.93 -19.13
C ARG A 252 10.19 3.79 -18.01
N PRO A 253 11.31 4.49 -18.25
CA PRO A 253 11.94 5.31 -17.23
C PRO A 253 11.00 6.40 -16.66
N PHE A 254 10.98 6.53 -15.34
CA PHE A 254 10.41 7.68 -14.62
C PHE A 254 11.55 8.50 -14.03
N ILE A 255 11.87 9.62 -14.66
CA ILE A 255 12.98 10.50 -14.25
C ILE A 255 12.41 11.69 -13.49
N LYS A 256 12.92 11.93 -12.27
CA LYS A 256 12.50 13.05 -11.42
C LYS A 256 13.58 14.10 -11.29
N VAL A 257 13.18 15.38 -11.31
CA VAL A 257 14.07 16.53 -11.13
C VAL A 257 13.36 17.56 -10.27
N ASN A 258 14.04 18.08 -9.26
CA ASN A 258 13.56 19.20 -8.47
C ASN A 258 14.26 20.48 -8.97
N CYS A 259 13.48 21.41 -9.51
CA CYS A 259 13.99 22.63 -10.12
C CYS A 259 14.48 23.66 -9.09
N ALA A 260 13.96 23.65 -7.86
CA ALA A 260 14.32 24.59 -6.81
C ALA A 260 15.64 24.25 -6.09
N ALA A 261 16.13 23.01 -6.23
CA ALA A 261 17.30 22.53 -5.50
C ALA A 261 18.66 22.85 -6.16
N LEU A 262 18.66 23.36 -7.39
CA LEU A 262 19.86 23.55 -8.22
C LEU A 262 20.02 25.02 -8.63
N SER A 263 21.28 25.47 -8.76
CA SER A 263 21.55 26.73 -9.46
C SER A 263 21.17 26.61 -10.92
N GLU A 264 20.91 27.73 -11.58
CA GLU A 264 20.49 27.78 -12.99
C GLU A 264 21.43 26.99 -13.91
N THR A 265 22.75 27.18 -13.79
CA THR A 265 23.75 26.50 -14.62
C THR A 265 23.79 24.99 -14.37
N LEU A 266 23.62 24.56 -13.12
CA LEU A 266 23.55 23.14 -12.77
C LEU A 266 22.25 22.49 -13.23
N LEU A 267 21.13 23.23 -13.14
CA LEU A 267 19.82 22.77 -13.60
C LEU A 267 19.83 22.53 -15.11
N GLU A 268 20.42 23.46 -15.88
CA GLU A 268 20.57 23.31 -17.33
C GLU A 268 21.45 22.10 -17.68
N SER A 269 22.60 21.97 -17.02
CA SER A 269 23.54 20.86 -17.23
C SER A 269 22.93 19.50 -16.83
N GLU A 270 22.13 19.43 -15.77
CA GLU A 270 21.42 18.21 -15.38
C GLU A 270 20.31 17.87 -16.38
N LEU A 271 19.46 18.82 -16.78
CA LEU A 271 18.31 18.56 -17.64
C LEU A 271 18.69 18.29 -19.10
N PHE A 272 19.55 19.13 -19.69
CA PHE A 272 19.96 19.04 -21.10
C PHE A 272 21.26 18.25 -21.29
N GLY A 273 22.07 18.08 -20.25
CA GLY A 273 23.41 17.52 -20.41
C GLY A 273 24.39 18.52 -20.99
N HIS A 274 25.65 18.12 -21.08
CA HIS A 274 26.72 18.99 -21.56
C HIS A 274 27.76 18.23 -22.37
N GLU A 275 28.43 18.95 -23.26
CA GLU A 275 29.61 18.46 -23.97
C GLU A 275 30.89 18.86 -23.22
N LYS A 276 31.96 18.10 -23.43
CA LYS A 276 33.27 18.36 -22.84
C LYS A 276 33.73 19.78 -23.19
N GLY A 277 34.13 20.53 -22.16
CA GLY A 277 34.62 21.90 -22.30
C GLY A 277 33.55 22.99 -22.33
N SER A 278 32.27 22.66 -22.13
CA SER A 278 31.18 23.65 -22.12
C SER A 278 31.23 24.65 -20.96
N PHE A 279 31.85 24.28 -19.83
CA PHE A 279 32.09 25.15 -18.67
C PHE A 279 33.26 24.62 -17.83
N THR A 280 33.72 25.40 -16.85
CA THR A 280 34.80 25.02 -15.93
C THR A 280 34.41 23.79 -15.10
N GLY A 281 35.03 22.64 -15.38
CA GLY A 281 34.73 21.35 -14.75
C GLY A 281 34.03 20.33 -15.65
N ALA A 282 33.64 20.69 -16.87
CA ALA A 282 33.09 19.78 -17.88
C ALA A 282 34.19 18.91 -18.53
N THR A 283 34.72 17.94 -17.77
CA THR A 283 35.82 17.07 -18.20
C THR A 283 35.39 15.97 -19.19
N GLN A 284 34.10 15.61 -19.20
CA GLN A 284 33.51 14.58 -20.05
C GLN A 284 32.11 15.00 -20.50
N ASP A 285 31.62 14.38 -21.56
CA ASP A 285 30.23 14.53 -21.99
C ASP A 285 29.29 13.87 -20.98
N ARG A 286 28.18 14.53 -20.66
CA ARG A 286 27.14 13.99 -19.78
C ARG A 286 25.77 14.08 -20.41
N LYS A 287 25.04 12.95 -20.42
CA LYS A 287 23.64 12.90 -20.87
C LYS A 287 22.75 13.64 -19.89
N GLY A 288 21.82 14.44 -20.43
CA GLY A 288 20.80 15.14 -19.65
C GLY A 288 19.62 14.26 -19.26
N ARG A 289 18.82 14.72 -18.30
CA ARG A 289 17.59 14.04 -17.86
C ARG A 289 16.55 13.91 -18.98
N PHE A 290 16.46 14.85 -19.93
CA PHE A 290 15.58 14.70 -21.10
C PHE A 290 15.97 13.49 -21.94
N GLU A 291 17.27 13.29 -22.19
CA GLU A 291 17.79 12.13 -22.92
C GLU A 291 17.52 10.82 -22.15
N MET A 292 17.74 10.83 -20.82
CA MET A 292 17.47 9.67 -19.96
C MET A 292 15.98 9.31 -19.87
N ALA A 293 15.09 10.29 -20.01
CA ALA A 293 13.65 10.10 -19.94
C ALA A 293 13.03 9.72 -21.29
N ASN A 294 13.82 9.62 -22.37
CA ASN A 294 13.32 9.35 -23.71
C ASN A 294 12.49 8.05 -23.77
N GLY A 295 11.28 8.13 -24.34
CA GLY A 295 10.30 7.05 -24.35
C GLY A 295 9.56 6.82 -23.03
N GLY A 296 9.89 7.56 -21.96
CA GLY A 296 9.35 7.45 -20.61
C GLY A 296 8.64 8.71 -20.12
N THR A 297 8.76 9.01 -18.83
CA THR A 297 8.12 10.14 -18.17
C THR A 297 9.16 10.99 -17.44
N LEU A 298 9.10 12.30 -17.64
CA LEU A 298 9.88 13.29 -16.90
C LEU A 298 8.97 14.01 -15.90
N PHE A 299 9.35 14.01 -14.63
CA PHE A 299 8.69 14.74 -13.56
C PHE A 299 9.56 15.94 -13.14
N LEU A 300 9.02 17.15 -13.28
CA LEU A 300 9.64 18.40 -12.84
C LEU A 300 8.90 18.95 -11.62
N ASP A 301 9.54 18.89 -10.46
CA ASP A 301 9.01 19.46 -9.22
C ASP A 301 9.45 20.91 -9.05
N GLU A 302 8.59 21.72 -8.44
CA GLU A 302 8.73 23.17 -8.27
C GLU A 302 9.03 23.92 -9.58
N ILE A 303 8.22 23.66 -10.62
CA ILE A 303 8.36 24.33 -11.94
C ILE A 303 8.14 25.84 -11.87
N GLY A 304 7.54 26.37 -10.81
CA GLY A 304 7.34 27.81 -10.61
C GLY A 304 8.60 28.58 -10.20
N ASP A 305 9.71 27.89 -9.91
CA ASP A 305 10.97 28.49 -9.46
C ASP A 305 12.05 28.58 -10.56
N ILE A 306 11.71 28.26 -11.82
CA ILE A 306 12.68 28.26 -12.92
C ILE A 306 12.96 29.67 -13.47
N SER A 307 14.21 29.90 -13.88
CA SER A 307 14.64 31.17 -14.50
C SER A 307 13.98 31.42 -15.85
N PRO A 308 13.82 32.68 -16.30
CA PRO A 308 13.21 33.02 -17.59
C PRO A 308 13.94 32.43 -18.82
N SER A 309 15.26 32.33 -18.75
CA SER A 309 16.11 31.65 -19.74
C SER A 309 15.73 30.16 -19.85
N PHE A 310 15.57 29.49 -18.71
CA PHE A 310 15.19 28.09 -18.63
C PHE A 310 13.77 27.85 -19.17
N GLN A 311 12.84 28.76 -18.89
CA GLN A 311 11.46 28.70 -19.43
C GLN A 311 11.47 28.66 -20.97
N THR A 312 12.35 29.43 -21.60
CA THR A 312 12.47 29.50 -23.06
C THR A 312 13.00 28.18 -23.64
N LYS A 313 14.03 27.58 -23.01
CA LYS A 313 14.57 26.28 -23.43
C LYS A 313 13.55 25.16 -23.24
N LEU A 314 12.87 25.12 -22.10
CA LEU A 314 11.82 24.14 -21.83
C LEU A 314 10.67 24.22 -22.83
N LEU A 315 10.25 25.44 -23.19
CA LEU A 315 9.22 25.66 -24.21
C LEU A 315 9.64 25.07 -25.56
N ARG A 316 10.90 25.29 -25.98
CA ARG A 316 11.44 24.74 -27.22
C ARG A 316 11.35 23.21 -27.24
N VAL A 317 11.77 22.55 -26.15
CA VAL A 317 11.65 21.07 -26.03
C VAL A 317 10.20 20.61 -26.13
N LEU A 318 9.26 21.33 -25.50
CA LEU A 318 7.85 20.95 -25.52
C LEU A 318 7.16 21.18 -26.87
N GLN A 319 7.65 22.12 -27.67
CA GLN A 319 7.11 22.43 -29.00
C GLN A 319 7.75 21.57 -30.09
N GLU A 320 9.08 21.56 -30.16
CA GLU A 320 9.86 20.96 -31.25
C GLU A 320 10.21 19.49 -30.97
N ARG A 321 10.10 19.03 -29.71
CA ARG A 321 10.54 17.69 -29.26
C ARG A 321 12.03 17.43 -29.49
N GLU A 322 12.82 18.48 -29.54
CA GLU A 322 14.27 18.42 -29.62
C GLU A 322 14.92 19.43 -28.69
N PHE A 323 16.17 19.17 -28.34
CA PHE A 323 17.00 20.09 -27.56
C PHE A 323 18.47 19.92 -27.93
N GLU A 324 19.29 20.88 -27.52
CA GLU A 324 20.75 20.87 -27.71
C GLU A 324 21.43 20.75 -26.35
N ARG A 325 22.56 20.03 -26.28
CA ARG A 325 23.39 19.96 -25.06
C ARG A 325 24.01 21.33 -24.78
N VAL A 326 24.30 21.60 -23.50
CA VAL A 326 25.04 22.82 -23.15
C VAL A 326 26.42 22.79 -23.82
N GLY A 327 26.70 23.80 -24.64
CA GLY A 327 27.93 23.93 -25.42
C GLY A 327 27.96 23.15 -26.75
N GLY A 328 26.92 22.38 -27.05
CA GLY A 328 26.79 21.61 -28.30
C GLY A 328 25.74 22.22 -29.23
N ASN A 329 25.89 21.97 -30.54
CA ASN A 329 24.96 22.48 -31.57
C ASN A 329 24.14 21.35 -32.21
N LYS A 330 24.28 20.11 -31.73
CA LYS A 330 23.60 18.96 -32.31
C LYS A 330 22.19 18.82 -31.70
N PRO A 331 21.11 18.91 -32.50
CA PRO A 331 19.77 18.68 -32.00
C PRO A 331 19.57 17.20 -31.65
N ILE A 332 18.93 16.94 -30.51
CA ILE A 332 18.60 15.62 -29.99
C ILE A 332 17.09 15.52 -29.84
N GLN A 333 16.45 14.65 -30.63
CA GLN A 333 15.02 14.39 -30.52
C GLN A 333 14.68 13.51 -29.31
N VAL A 334 13.60 13.84 -28.62
CA VAL A 334 13.09 13.09 -27.46
C VAL A 334 11.57 12.98 -27.46
N ASP A 335 11.06 11.80 -27.12
CA ASP A 335 9.65 11.56 -26.87
C ASP A 335 9.40 11.34 -25.39
N ILE A 336 9.09 12.41 -24.66
CA ILE A 336 8.80 12.36 -23.23
C ILE A 336 7.34 12.69 -22.93
N ARG A 337 6.81 12.07 -21.87
CA ARG A 337 5.60 12.56 -21.22
C ARG A 337 6.04 13.45 -20.08
N LEU A 338 5.53 14.68 -20.04
CA LEU A 338 5.86 15.63 -18.98
C LEU A 338 4.80 15.62 -17.87
N ILE A 339 5.25 15.54 -16.62
CA ILE A 339 4.45 15.84 -15.43
C ILE A 339 5.19 16.96 -14.70
N THR A 340 4.49 18.03 -14.36
CA THR A 340 5.06 19.17 -13.63
C THR A 340 4.34 19.35 -12.31
N ALA A 341 5.03 19.84 -11.28
CA ALA A 341 4.43 20.17 -10.00
C ALA A 341 4.87 21.57 -9.54
N THR A 342 3.99 22.28 -8.82
CA THR A 342 4.33 23.54 -8.17
C THR A 342 3.42 23.83 -6.98
N ASN A 343 3.95 24.55 -6.01
CA ASN A 343 3.19 25.17 -4.93
C ASN A 343 2.80 26.63 -5.20
N LYS A 344 3.31 27.26 -6.27
CA LYS A 344 3.07 28.66 -6.62
C LYS A 344 1.82 28.84 -7.47
N ASN A 345 1.22 30.03 -7.37
CA ASN A 345 0.18 30.45 -8.29
C ASN A 345 0.82 30.97 -9.60
N LEU A 346 0.87 30.10 -10.61
CA LEU A 346 1.49 30.43 -11.90
C LEU A 346 0.75 31.54 -12.64
N GLU A 347 -0.57 31.67 -12.47
CA GLU A 347 -1.36 32.73 -13.09
C GLU A 347 -0.95 34.12 -12.58
N GLN A 348 -0.70 34.22 -11.27
CA GLN A 348 -0.14 35.44 -10.69
C GLN A 348 1.30 35.68 -11.16
N ALA A 349 2.14 34.64 -11.24
CA ALA A 349 3.50 34.77 -11.76
C ALA A 349 3.51 35.26 -13.22
N VAL A 350 2.57 34.78 -14.06
CA VAL A 350 2.38 35.27 -15.43
C VAL A 350 1.95 36.74 -15.44
N SER A 351 0.99 37.12 -14.58
CA SER A 351 0.53 38.51 -14.49
C SER A 351 1.63 39.50 -14.06
N LYS A 352 2.62 39.01 -13.30
CA LYS A 352 3.79 39.78 -12.85
C LYS A 352 4.96 39.75 -13.84
N GLY A 353 4.88 38.97 -14.91
CA GLY A 353 5.98 38.78 -15.87
C GLY A 353 7.11 37.87 -15.38
N GLU A 354 6.93 37.17 -14.26
CA GLU A 354 7.91 36.23 -13.69
C GLU A 354 7.87 34.86 -14.43
N PHE A 355 6.72 34.53 -15.02
CA PHE A 355 6.52 33.30 -15.78
C PHE A 355 5.92 33.59 -17.15
N ARG A 356 6.38 32.92 -18.20
CA ARG A 356 5.89 33.16 -19.56
C ARG A 356 4.51 32.51 -19.78
N ALA A 357 3.61 33.28 -20.41
CA ALA A 357 2.26 32.83 -20.72
C ALA A 357 2.23 31.64 -21.69
N ASP A 358 3.11 31.63 -22.70
CA ASP A 358 3.20 30.55 -23.70
C ASP A 358 3.58 29.19 -23.08
N LEU A 359 4.57 29.18 -22.19
CA LEU A 359 4.94 27.99 -21.42
C LEU A 359 3.80 27.56 -20.49
N TYR A 360 3.16 28.51 -19.80
CA TYR A 360 2.03 28.22 -18.92
C TYR A 360 0.92 27.44 -19.65
N TYR A 361 0.50 27.91 -20.83
CA TYR A 361 -0.53 27.21 -21.62
C TYR A 361 -0.08 25.82 -22.09
N ARG A 362 1.23 25.60 -22.32
CA ARG A 362 1.77 24.31 -22.76
C ARG A 362 1.86 23.27 -21.64
N ILE A 363 2.08 23.71 -20.40
CA ILE A 363 2.14 22.81 -19.23
C ILE A 363 0.78 22.61 -18.56
N ASN A 364 -0.09 23.62 -18.59
CA ASN A 364 -1.42 23.59 -17.98
C ASN A 364 -2.48 22.99 -18.92
N VAL A 365 -2.23 21.77 -19.43
CA VAL A 365 -3.18 21.04 -20.29
C VAL A 365 -4.20 20.27 -19.45
N VAL A 366 -3.71 19.49 -18.48
CA VAL A 366 -4.51 18.85 -17.44
C VAL A 366 -3.97 19.32 -16.10
N SER A 367 -4.80 19.95 -15.28
CA SER A 367 -4.39 20.43 -13.95
C SER A 367 -5.11 19.62 -12.88
N ILE A 368 -4.34 19.06 -11.94
CA ILE A 368 -4.86 18.30 -10.80
C ILE A 368 -4.44 19.03 -9.53
N PHE A 369 -5.42 19.42 -8.71
CA PHE A 369 -5.17 20.14 -7.47
C PHE A 369 -5.18 19.19 -6.27
N LEU A 370 -4.07 19.11 -5.55
CA LEU A 370 -3.96 18.31 -4.33
C LEU A 370 -4.41 19.15 -3.12
N PRO A 371 -5.47 18.75 -2.41
CA PRO A 371 -5.96 19.49 -1.25
C PRO A 371 -4.96 19.43 -0.09
N PRO A 372 -4.81 20.54 0.66
CA PRO A 372 -4.02 20.56 1.88
C PRO A 372 -4.64 19.64 2.94
N LEU A 373 -3.82 19.09 3.83
CA LEU A 373 -4.21 18.07 4.81
C LEU A 373 -5.36 18.55 5.72
N ARG A 374 -5.39 19.85 6.04
CA ARG A 374 -6.44 20.48 6.85
C ARG A 374 -7.85 20.43 6.25
N GLU A 375 -7.96 20.26 4.93
CA GLU A 375 -9.24 20.13 4.19
C GLU A 375 -9.67 18.67 4.01
N ARG A 376 -8.80 17.72 4.36
CA ARG A 376 -9.02 16.26 4.25
C ARG A 376 -8.67 15.54 5.55
N ARG A 377 -9.27 15.98 6.65
CA ARG A 377 -8.93 15.49 8.00
C ARG A 377 -9.28 14.02 8.20
N GLU A 378 -10.23 13.50 7.43
CA GLU A 378 -10.63 12.10 7.45
C GLU A 378 -9.48 11.15 7.06
N ASP A 379 -8.47 11.66 6.34
CA ASP A 379 -7.32 10.87 5.91
C ASP A 379 -6.25 10.73 7.02
N ILE A 380 -6.26 11.62 8.02
CA ILE A 380 -5.22 11.69 9.06
C ILE A 380 -5.08 10.36 9.83
N PRO A 381 -6.16 9.71 10.33
CA PRO A 381 -6.00 8.48 11.11
C PRO A 381 -5.34 7.35 10.31
N LEU A 382 -5.69 7.22 9.03
CA LEU A 382 -5.12 6.20 8.15
C LEU A 382 -3.65 6.51 7.83
N LEU A 383 -3.32 7.77 7.53
CA LEU A 383 -1.95 8.21 7.32
C LEU A 383 -1.08 7.93 8.55
N VAL A 384 -1.55 8.32 9.74
CA VAL A 384 -0.85 8.08 11.02
C VAL A 384 -0.65 6.59 11.25
N SER A 385 -1.67 5.76 11.03
CA SER A 385 -1.57 4.32 11.21
C SER A 385 -0.51 3.68 10.30
N SER A 386 -0.45 4.11 9.04
CA SER A 386 0.52 3.60 8.08
C SER A 386 1.95 4.02 8.42
N PHE A 387 2.15 5.28 8.79
CA PHE A 387 3.46 5.76 9.24
C PHE A 387 3.90 5.06 10.52
N LEU A 388 2.98 4.88 11.48
CA LEU A 388 3.26 4.18 12.73
C LEU A 388 3.69 2.73 12.49
N GLU A 389 2.98 2.00 11.61
CA GLU A 389 3.33 0.62 11.25
C GLU A 389 4.72 0.55 10.62
N LYS A 390 5.00 1.42 9.64
CA LYS A 390 6.32 1.54 8.99
C LYS A 390 7.43 1.77 10.02
N PHE A 391 7.28 2.77 10.88
CA PHE A 391 8.31 3.13 11.85
C PHE A 391 8.44 2.13 13.00
N ASN A 392 7.36 1.43 13.40
CA ASN A 392 7.43 0.34 14.36
C ASN A 392 8.30 -0.81 13.83
N VAL A 393 8.13 -1.19 12.56
CA VAL A 393 8.95 -2.23 11.91
C VAL A 393 10.41 -1.80 11.83
N GLU A 394 10.68 -0.57 11.36
CA GLU A 394 12.05 -0.05 11.23
C GLU A 394 12.79 0.05 12.57
N ASN A 395 12.09 0.45 13.64
CA ASN A 395 12.68 0.65 14.97
C ASN A 395 12.53 -0.56 15.90
N GLN A 396 11.97 -1.68 15.43
CA GLN A 396 11.66 -2.88 16.23
C GLN A 396 10.85 -2.55 17.50
N LYS A 397 9.91 -1.62 17.37
CA LYS A 397 8.99 -1.22 18.44
C LYS A 397 7.57 -1.69 18.14
N ASN A 398 6.70 -1.65 19.14
CA ASN A 398 5.27 -1.94 19.00
C ASN A 398 4.45 -0.90 19.78
N LEU A 399 4.39 0.33 19.25
CA LEU A 399 3.61 1.43 19.83
C LEU A 399 2.28 1.62 19.10
N SER A 400 1.27 2.04 19.86
CA SER A 400 -0.03 2.50 19.34
C SER A 400 -0.36 3.90 19.85
N PHE A 401 -1.11 4.69 19.08
CA PHE A 401 -1.65 5.97 19.55
C PHE A 401 -2.87 5.77 20.46
N SER A 402 -2.98 6.56 21.52
CA SER A 402 -4.22 6.68 22.29
C SER A 402 -5.28 7.46 21.51
N THR A 403 -6.55 7.25 21.84
CA THR A 403 -7.68 7.98 21.24
C THR A 403 -7.53 9.50 21.40
N ASP A 404 -7.06 9.96 22.56
CA ASP A 404 -6.91 11.39 22.84
C ASP A 404 -5.74 12.01 22.06
N ALA A 405 -4.63 11.28 21.88
CA ALA A 405 -3.55 11.71 21.00
C ALA A 405 -4.03 11.87 19.54
N MET A 406 -4.88 10.94 19.07
CA MET A 406 -5.46 11.03 17.72
C MET A 406 -6.40 12.23 17.55
N LYS A 407 -7.20 12.59 18.57
CA LYS A 407 -8.05 13.79 18.54
C LYS A 407 -7.21 15.06 18.33
N ILE A 408 -6.10 15.18 19.06
CA ILE A 408 -5.19 16.33 18.92
C ILE A 408 -4.62 16.40 17.50
N MET A 409 -4.25 15.27 16.91
CA MET A 409 -3.77 15.23 15.52
C MET A 409 -4.82 15.67 14.51
N LEU A 410 -6.11 15.36 14.73
CA LEU A 410 -7.23 15.78 13.88
C LEU A 410 -7.53 17.29 13.97
N GLU A 411 -7.26 17.91 15.12
CA GLU A 411 -7.51 19.34 15.34
C GLU A 411 -6.36 20.24 14.86
N CYS A 412 -5.18 19.66 14.61
CA CYS A 412 -4.00 20.40 14.18
C CYS A 412 -4.14 20.96 12.74
N TYR A 413 -3.47 22.10 12.48
CA TYR A 413 -3.53 22.80 11.19
C TYR A 413 -2.64 22.19 10.10
N TRP A 414 -1.54 21.52 10.49
CA TRP A 414 -0.58 20.87 9.58
C TRP A 414 -0.10 21.76 8.41
N PRO A 415 0.57 22.90 8.65
CA PRO A 415 1.09 23.76 7.58
C PRO A 415 2.07 23.07 6.62
N GLY A 416 2.81 22.06 7.08
CA GLY A 416 3.68 21.22 6.25
C GLY A 416 2.98 19.95 5.71
N ASN A 417 1.66 19.88 5.81
CA ASN A 417 0.82 18.80 5.30
C ASN A 417 1.29 17.40 5.74
N VAL A 418 1.29 16.43 4.83
CA VAL A 418 1.63 15.02 5.13
C VAL A 418 3.08 14.88 5.58
N ARG A 419 3.99 15.71 5.05
CA ARG A 419 5.41 15.69 5.45
C ARG A 419 5.60 16.08 6.92
N GLU A 420 4.86 17.07 7.41
CA GLU A 420 4.90 17.44 8.82
C GLU A 420 4.25 16.38 9.70
N LEU A 421 3.15 15.77 9.25
CA LEU A 421 2.50 14.66 9.94
C LEU A 421 3.44 13.45 10.10
N GLU A 422 4.11 13.04 9.01
CA GLU A 422 5.08 11.93 9.03
C GLU A 422 6.22 12.20 10.02
N ASN A 423 6.83 13.39 9.94
CA ASN A 423 7.89 13.80 10.88
C ASN A 423 7.41 13.83 12.34
N CYS A 424 6.16 14.26 12.57
CA CYS A 424 5.58 14.29 13.92
C CYS A 424 5.44 12.87 14.49
N VAL A 425 4.90 11.94 13.70
CA VAL A 425 4.75 10.52 14.08
C VAL A 425 6.10 9.88 14.36
N GLU A 426 7.09 10.06 13.47
CA GLU A 426 8.45 9.53 13.62
C GLU A 426 9.11 10.04 14.91
N ARG A 427 9.05 11.35 15.14
CA ARG A 427 9.63 11.99 16.33
C ARG A 427 8.99 11.47 17.60
N THR A 428 7.66 11.39 17.64
CA THR A 428 6.96 10.90 18.83
C THR A 428 7.29 9.43 19.11
N LEU A 429 7.24 8.56 18.10
CA LEU A 429 7.63 7.14 18.28
C LEU A 429 9.07 6.99 18.80
N THR A 430 9.98 7.85 18.34
CA THR A 430 11.39 7.82 18.77
C THR A 430 11.53 8.21 20.24
N MET A 431 10.82 9.26 20.68
CA MET A 431 10.93 9.82 22.03
C MET A 431 10.09 9.08 23.08
N THR A 432 8.97 8.47 22.69
CA THR A 432 8.08 7.79 23.63
C THR A 432 8.73 6.54 24.21
N ARG A 433 8.61 6.40 25.54
CA ARG A 433 8.97 5.21 26.30
C ARG A 433 7.68 4.46 26.67
N GLY A 434 7.59 3.18 26.30
CA GLY A 434 6.42 2.33 26.56
C GLY A 434 5.75 1.84 25.28
N SER A 435 4.51 1.35 25.42
CA SER A 435 3.73 0.74 24.33
C SER A 435 2.61 1.63 23.78
N VAL A 436 2.31 2.77 24.42
CA VAL A 436 1.20 3.65 24.02
C VAL A 436 1.68 5.10 23.98
N ILE A 437 1.48 5.75 22.84
CA ILE A 437 1.70 7.17 22.63
C ILE A 437 0.48 7.93 23.14
N ARG A 438 0.68 8.80 24.13
CA ARG A 438 -0.37 9.62 24.74
C ARG A 438 -0.25 11.08 24.30
N GLU A 439 -1.25 11.88 24.66
CA GLU A 439 -1.33 13.31 24.35
C GLU A 439 -0.07 14.10 24.73
N HIS A 440 0.53 13.85 25.90
CA HIS A 440 1.74 14.55 26.37
C HIS A 440 3.02 14.17 25.62
N ASP A 441 3.00 13.06 24.87
CA ASP A 441 4.12 12.65 24.03
C ASP A 441 4.14 13.43 22.70
N LEU A 442 3.04 14.09 22.34
CA LEU A 442 2.96 14.87 21.12
C LEU A 442 3.76 16.18 21.27
N PRO A 443 4.54 16.57 20.24
CA PRO A 443 5.32 17.81 20.26
C PRO A 443 4.50 19.06 20.54
N CYS A 444 3.19 19.04 20.20
CA CYS A 444 2.27 20.15 20.41
C CYS A 444 1.90 20.42 21.87
N GLN A 445 1.95 19.42 22.74
CA GLN A 445 1.71 19.57 24.17
C GLN A 445 2.98 19.92 24.95
N GLN A 446 4.14 19.94 24.29
CA GLN A 446 5.44 20.28 24.88
C GLN A 446 6.01 21.62 24.38
N ASP A 447 5.17 22.49 23.80
CA ASP A 447 5.58 23.76 23.16
C ASP A 447 6.66 23.59 22.07
N LYS A 448 6.80 22.39 21.50
CA LYS A 448 7.76 22.04 20.43
C LYS A 448 7.06 21.83 19.08
N CYS A 449 5.87 22.41 18.94
CA CYS A 449 5.07 22.32 17.72
C CYS A 449 5.60 23.27 16.65
N PHE A 450 6.19 22.72 15.60
CA PHE A 450 6.55 23.53 14.43
C PHE A 450 5.32 24.18 13.78
N SER A 451 4.14 23.59 13.93
CA SER A 451 2.89 24.14 13.36
C SER A 451 2.52 25.49 13.98
N VAL A 452 2.80 25.72 15.26
CA VAL A 452 2.51 26.99 15.96
C VAL A 452 3.53 28.05 15.57
N THR A 453 4.82 27.69 15.54
CA THR A 453 5.90 28.60 15.14
C THR A 453 5.81 28.99 13.66
N LEU A 454 5.37 28.10 12.77
CA LEU A 454 5.23 28.40 11.34
C LEU A 454 3.91 29.12 11.02
N ARG A 455 2.85 28.96 11.83
CA ARG A 455 1.57 29.67 11.63
C ARG A 455 1.72 31.19 11.67
N SER A 456 2.66 31.72 12.46
CA SER A 456 2.96 33.15 12.54
C SER A 456 3.73 33.69 11.32
N TYR A 457 4.34 32.83 10.50
CA TYR A 457 5.10 33.21 9.30
C TYR A 457 4.43 32.83 7.97
N VAL A 458 3.51 31.87 7.97
CA VAL A 458 2.73 31.48 6.79
C VAL A 458 1.52 32.42 6.68
N GLN A 459 1.62 33.45 5.84
CA GLN A 459 0.41 34.13 5.36
C GLN A 459 -0.46 33.09 4.64
N PRO A 460 -1.78 33.03 4.89
CA PRO A 460 -2.64 32.11 4.16
C PRO A 460 -2.50 32.42 2.67
N ALA A 461 -1.90 31.50 1.92
CA ALA A 461 -1.95 31.56 0.47
C ALA A 461 -3.43 31.61 0.08
N LYS A 462 -3.84 32.64 -0.67
CA LYS A 462 -5.20 32.69 -1.20
C LYS A 462 -5.46 31.37 -1.93
N PRO A 463 -6.60 30.69 -1.66
CA PRO A 463 -6.88 29.42 -2.28
C PRO A 463 -6.77 29.57 -3.80
N VAL A 464 -6.06 28.63 -4.43
CA VAL A 464 -6.06 28.50 -5.89
C VAL A 464 -7.45 27.96 -6.24
N ILE A 465 -8.39 28.86 -6.50
CA ILE A 465 -9.75 28.49 -6.91
C ILE A 465 -9.62 27.90 -8.33
N PRO A 466 -10.03 26.63 -8.55
CA PRO A 466 -10.12 26.11 -9.91
C PRO A 466 -11.18 26.92 -10.67
N ILE A 467 -10.77 27.59 -11.75
CA ILE A 467 -11.72 28.19 -12.69
C ILE A 467 -12.28 27.03 -13.51
N ILE A 468 -13.38 26.46 -13.03
CA ILE A 468 -14.27 25.61 -13.84
C ILE A 468 -14.86 26.54 -14.92
N PRO A 469 -14.76 26.23 -16.22
CA PRO A 469 -15.53 26.94 -17.22
C PRO A 469 -17.01 26.64 -16.95
N ARG A 470 -17.69 27.56 -16.27
CA ARG A 470 -19.14 27.50 -16.13
C ARG A 470 -19.75 27.77 -17.50
N HIS A 471 -20.44 26.77 -18.03
CA HIS A 471 -21.46 27.00 -19.03
C HIS A 471 -22.53 27.89 -18.38
N ASP A 472 -22.69 29.11 -18.87
CA ASP A 472 -23.69 30.05 -18.41
C ASP A 472 -25.09 29.51 -18.70
N THR A 473 -25.72 28.91 -17.69
CA THR A 473 -27.17 28.94 -17.52
C THR A 473 -27.48 29.03 -16.03
N ASP A 474 -28.13 30.13 -15.67
CA ASP A 474 -28.82 30.44 -14.41
C ASP A 474 -27.95 30.75 -13.18
N MET A 475 -27.75 32.04 -12.94
CA MET A 475 -27.29 32.59 -11.66
C MET A 475 -28.49 33.15 -10.87
N PRO A 476 -28.80 32.62 -9.68
CA PRO A 476 -29.49 33.39 -8.66
C PRO A 476 -28.48 34.31 -7.96
N MET A 477 -28.94 35.53 -7.71
CA MET A 477 -28.26 36.57 -6.94
C MET A 477 -27.94 36.05 -5.53
N ASN A 478 -26.70 36.26 -5.06
CA ASN A 478 -26.45 36.54 -3.66
C ASN A 478 -25.12 37.29 -3.47
N ASP A 479 -25.24 38.38 -2.74
CA ASP A 479 -24.26 39.39 -2.40
C ASP A 479 -23.14 38.84 -1.50
N ASP A 480 -21.89 39.12 -1.87
CA ASP A 480 -20.86 39.54 -0.90
C ASP A 480 -19.60 40.04 -1.63
N HIS A 481 -19.58 41.31 -2.00
CA HIS A 481 -18.34 42.05 -2.23
C HIS A 481 -18.52 43.51 -1.81
N SER A 482 -17.77 43.86 -0.75
CA SER A 482 -17.37 45.21 -0.32
C SER A 482 -17.64 46.31 -1.35
N GLU A 483 -18.66 47.11 -1.07
CA GLU A 483 -18.91 48.38 -1.72
C GLU A 483 -17.71 49.30 -1.49
N ALA A 484 -16.91 49.51 -2.53
CA ALA A 484 -16.20 50.77 -2.63
C ALA A 484 -17.27 51.83 -2.90
N GLU A 485 -17.71 52.54 -1.85
CA GLU A 485 -18.57 53.71 -1.97
C GLU A 485 -17.94 54.66 -3.00
N VAL A 486 -18.63 54.83 -4.12
CA VAL A 486 -18.37 55.95 -5.02
C VAL A 486 -18.72 57.20 -4.22
N PRO A 487 -17.77 58.11 -3.90
CA PRO A 487 -18.11 59.30 -3.16
C PRO A 487 -19.20 60.05 -3.95
N SER A 488 -20.19 60.56 -3.24
CA SER A 488 -21.30 61.38 -3.73
C SER A 488 -20.79 62.71 -4.29
N LYS A 489 -20.03 62.64 -5.38
CA LYS A 489 -19.66 63.78 -6.22
C LYS A 489 -20.86 64.05 -7.12
N GLU A 490 -21.56 65.14 -6.88
CA GLU A 490 -22.49 65.70 -7.85
C GLU A 490 -21.68 66.15 -9.07
N PHE A 491 -21.76 65.38 -10.16
CA PHE A 491 -21.16 65.76 -11.43
C PHE A 491 -22.12 66.69 -12.16
N GLY A 492 -21.66 67.91 -12.48
CA GLY A 492 -22.47 68.90 -13.18
C GLY A 492 -22.92 68.45 -14.58
N THR A 493 -22.16 67.58 -15.24
CA THR A 493 -22.56 66.97 -16.51
C THR A 493 -22.18 65.49 -16.60
N GLU A 494 -22.94 64.73 -17.42
CA GLU A 494 -22.64 63.31 -17.73
C GLU A 494 -21.25 63.13 -18.36
N ARG A 495 -20.75 64.15 -19.07
CA ARG A 495 -19.41 64.17 -19.65
C ARG A 495 -18.32 64.15 -18.58
N ASP A 496 -18.48 64.93 -17.52
CA ASP A 496 -17.49 65.03 -16.43
C ASP A 496 -17.43 63.73 -15.62
N ARG A 497 -18.58 63.08 -15.44
CA ARG A 497 -18.67 61.76 -14.80
C ARG A 497 -17.91 60.69 -15.60
N LEU A 498 -18.02 60.71 -16.94
CA LEU A 498 -17.31 59.79 -17.82
C LEU A 498 -15.79 60.04 -17.84
N ILE A 499 -15.36 61.30 -17.87
CA ILE A 499 -13.93 61.66 -17.83
C ILE A 499 -13.32 61.24 -16.49
N TRP A 500 -13.99 61.55 -15.37
CA TRP A 500 -13.52 61.14 -14.04
C TRP A 500 -13.36 59.61 -13.95
N ALA A 501 -14.32 58.84 -14.44
CA ALA A 501 -14.23 57.38 -14.42
C ALA A 501 -13.09 56.85 -15.31
N MET A 502 -12.83 57.50 -16.45
CA MET A 502 -11.71 57.17 -17.32
C MET A 502 -10.36 57.49 -16.67
N GLU A 503 -10.22 58.62 -15.98
CA GLU A 503 -9.00 59.00 -15.28
C GLU A 503 -8.68 58.07 -14.11
N GLN A 504 -9.68 57.72 -13.28
CA GLN A 504 -9.51 56.77 -12.17
C GLN A 504 -9.11 55.37 -12.64
N CYS A 505 -9.45 55.02 -13.88
CA CYS A 505 -9.20 53.71 -14.46
C CYS A 505 -8.00 53.68 -15.42
N GLY A 506 -7.18 54.75 -15.47
CA GLY A 506 -6.02 54.83 -16.36
C GLY A 506 -6.39 54.74 -17.85
N TRP A 507 -7.54 55.34 -18.22
CA TRP A 507 -8.11 55.36 -19.56
C TRP A 507 -8.49 53.99 -20.16
N VAL A 508 -8.63 52.95 -19.31
CA VAL A 508 -9.11 51.62 -19.70
C VAL A 508 -10.64 51.56 -19.66
N GLN A 509 -11.29 51.57 -20.84
CA GLN A 509 -12.75 51.61 -20.98
C GLN A 509 -13.48 50.49 -20.20
N ALA A 510 -12.97 49.26 -20.23
CA ALA A 510 -13.61 48.13 -19.55
C ALA A 510 -13.61 48.27 -18.02
N LYS A 511 -12.60 48.96 -17.45
CA LYS A 511 -12.52 49.26 -16.02
C LYS A 511 -13.46 50.42 -15.66
N ALA A 512 -13.46 51.49 -16.47
CA ALA A 512 -14.36 52.63 -16.28
C ALA A 512 -15.84 52.24 -16.41
N ALA A 513 -16.17 51.31 -17.31
CA ALA A 513 -17.51 50.77 -17.48
C ALA A 513 -18.00 50.07 -16.19
N ARG A 514 -17.14 49.24 -15.56
CA ARG A 514 -17.47 48.58 -14.28
C ARG A 514 -17.66 49.59 -13.15
N LEU A 515 -16.81 50.62 -13.09
CA LEU A 515 -16.89 51.67 -12.08
C LEU A 515 -18.22 52.45 -12.17
N LEU A 516 -18.76 52.63 -13.37
CA LEU A 516 -20.02 53.31 -13.62
C LEU A 516 -21.24 52.37 -13.71
N LYS A 517 -21.08 51.07 -13.44
CA LYS A 517 -22.12 50.03 -13.62
C LYS A 517 -22.73 50.03 -15.04
N LEU A 518 -21.90 50.31 -16.05
CA LEU A 518 -22.24 50.25 -17.48
C LEU A 518 -21.58 49.04 -18.16
N THR A 519 -22.15 48.58 -19.27
CA THR A 519 -21.48 47.61 -20.15
C THR A 519 -20.36 48.28 -20.96
N SER A 520 -19.35 47.51 -21.40
CA SER A 520 -18.26 48.04 -22.23
C SER A 520 -18.77 48.70 -23.52
N ARG A 521 -19.88 48.20 -24.07
CA ARG A 521 -20.54 48.75 -25.27
C ARG A 521 -21.24 50.08 -24.98
N GLN A 522 -21.94 50.18 -23.84
CA GLN A 522 -22.54 51.45 -23.39
C GLN A 522 -21.48 52.50 -23.08
N MET A 523 -20.36 52.12 -22.46
CA MET A 523 -19.24 53.02 -22.20
C MET A 523 -18.63 53.54 -23.51
N GLY A 524 -18.41 52.67 -24.49
CA GLY A 524 -17.93 53.08 -25.81
C GLY A 524 -18.88 54.07 -26.51
N TYR A 525 -20.18 53.79 -26.46
CA TYR A 525 -21.21 54.68 -27.01
C TYR A 525 -21.28 56.03 -26.27
N ALA A 526 -21.18 56.03 -24.94
CA ALA A 526 -21.21 57.24 -24.12
C ALA A 526 -19.98 58.14 -24.40
N LEU A 527 -18.78 57.56 -24.51
CA LEU A 527 -17.57 58.31 -24.87
C LEU A 527 -17.68 58.92 -26.27
N GLN A 528 -18.27 58.19 -27.23
CA GLN A 528 -18.50 58.69 -28.59
C GLN A 528 -19.55 59.80 -28.64
N LYS A 529 -20.67 59.63 -27.92
CA LYS A 529 -21.76 60.63 -27.79
C LYS A 529 -21.27 61.94 -27.19
N HIS A 530 -20.39 61.88 -26.19
CA HIS A 530 -19.82 63.06 -25.51
C HIS A 530 -18.49 63.55 -26.11
N LYS A 531 -18.04 62.97 -27.23
CA LYS A 531 -16.78 63.33 -27.92
C LYS A 531 -15.56 63.34 -26.98
N ILE A 532 -15.40 62.29 -26.19
CA ILE A 532 -14.26 62.11 -25.27
C ILE A 532 -13.21 61.23 -25.95
N GLU A 533 -12.04 61.81 -26.27
CA GLU A 533 -10.92 61.08 -26.86
C GLU A 533 -10.17 60.25 -25.81
N ILE A 534 -9.86 59.00 -26.15
CA ILE A 534 -9.17 58.08 -25.25
C ILE A 534 -7.67 58.39 -25.28
N LYS A 535 -7.11 58.82 -24.14
CA LYS A 535 -5.65 58.96 -24.00
C LYS A 535 -5.02 57.59 -23.81
N ARG A 536 -4.08 57.21 -24.68
CA ARG A 536 -3.23 56.03 -24.50
C ARG A 536 -1.93 56.48 -23.85
N PHE A 537 -1.65 55.99 -22.65
CA PHE A 537 -0.39 56.20 -21.92
C PHE A 537 0.46 54.94 -21.97
#